data_AF-A0A537ZYQ7-F1
#
_entry.id   AF-A0A537ZYQ7-F1
#
_cell.length_a   1.000
_cell.length_b   1.000
_cell.length_c   1.000
_cell.angle_alpha   90.00
_cell.angle_beta   90.00
_cell.angle_gamma   90.00
#
_symmetry.space_group_name_H-M   'P 1'
#
loop_
_entity.id
_entity.type
_entity.pdbx_description
1 polymer ?
#
loop_
_entity_poly.entity_id
_entity_poly.type
_entity_poly.pdbx_seq_one_letter_code
_entity_poly.pdbx_strand_id
1 'polypeptide(L)'
;MRLYHVTDRGSAERISDEGFQDTEVIHDDREILIGVWLSDRCLAGEDDVGPRLGPAPDVALWLDIPAEQVEPYERIDREKPYREFCVPADVVGEYEIGGLQDLEEFEVEERRRRGQALEAP
;
A
#
# COMPACT_ATOMS: atom_id res chain seq x y z
N MET A 1 -10.02 -9.29 4.42
CA MET A 1 -8.93 -9.46 3.45
C MET A 1 -7.72 -8.70 3.95
N ARG A 2 -6.51 -9.15 3.58
CA ARG A 2 -5.29 -8.43 3.95
C ARG A 2 -5.02 -7.34 2.94
N LEU A 3 -4.78 -6.13 3.43
CA LEU A 3 -4.46 -4.94 2.64
C LEU A 3 -3.14 -4.33 3.08
N TYR A 4 -2.48 -3.62 2.17
CA TYR A 4 -1.17 -3.03 2.36
C TYR A 4 -1.18 -1.53 2.06
N HIS A 5 -0.62 -0.74 2.97
CA HIS A 5 -0.27 0.65 2.77
C HIS A 5 1.25 0.76 2.65
N VAL A 6 1.75 1.11 1.47
CA VAL A 6 3.19 1.25 1.22
C VAL A 6 3.60 2.71 1.47
N THR A 7 4.62 2.90 2.30
CA THR A 7 5.03 4.22 2.78
C THR A 7 6.51 4.22 3.21
N ASP A 8 7.04 5.36 3.63
CA ASP A 8 8.36 5.44 4.25
C ASP A 8 8.30 5.13 5.76
N ARG A 9 9.41 4.67 6.33
CA ARG A 9 9.50 4.30 7.75
C ARG A 9 9.07 5.40 8.72
N GLY A 10 9.39 6.67 8.44
CA GLY A 10 8.99 7.79 9.30
C GLY A 10 7.49 8.03 9.27
N SER A 11 6.87 7.90 8.09
CA SER A 11 5.42 7.93 7.94
C SER A 11 4.75 6.73 8.61
N ALA A 12 5.35 5.53 8.54
CA ALA A 12 4.83 4.34 9.22
C ALA A 12 4.85 4.46 10.74
N GLU A 13 5.90 5.05 11.32
CA GLU A 13 5.98 5.38 12.75
C GLU A 13 4.89 6.38 13.15
N ARG A 14 4.72 7.46 12.39
CA ARG A 14 3.62 8.42 12.60
C ARG A 14 2.24 7.77 12.54
N ILE A 15 2.00 6.91 11.56
CA ILE A 15 0.73 6.19 11.42
C ILE A 15 0.50 5.24 12.61
N SER A 16 1.56 4.63 13.14
CA SER A 16 1.47 3.75 14.31
C SER A 16 1.11 4.52 15.58
N ASP A 17 1.59 5.77 15.70
CA ASP A 17 1.35 6.63 16.87
C ASP A 17 0.03 7.42 16.79
N GLU A 18 -0.29 7.96 15.62
CA GLU A 18 -1.39 8.91 15.41
C GLU A 18 -2.59 8.30 14.66
N GLY A 19 -2.44 7.09 14.13
CA GLY A 19 -3.39 6.48 13.22
C GLY A 19 -3.27 7.01 11.79
N PHE A 20 -4.06 6.42 10.88
CA PHE A 20 -4.15 6.89 9.50
C PHE A 20 -4.81 8.27 9.42
N GLN A 21 -4.40 9.05 8.42
CA GLN A 21 -4.97 10.35 8.10
C GLN A 21 -5.33 10.40 6.63
N ASP A 22 -6.42 11.09 6.31
CA ASP A 22 -6.83 11.30 4.93
C ASP A 22 -5.77 12.11 4.18
N THR A 23 -5.38 11.61 3.00
CA THR A 23 -4.45 12.31 2.12
C THR A 23 -5.11 12.60 0.79
N GLU A 24 -4.94 13.83 0.31
CA GLU A 24 -5.40 14.23 -1.02
C GLU A 24 -4.40 13.74 -2.08
N VAL A 25 -4.88 12.93 -3.02
CA VAL A 25 -4.12 12.47 -4.19
C VAL A 25 -4.86 12.89 -5.45
N ILE A 26 -4.14 13.57 -6.34
CA ILE A 26 -4.64 13.87 -7.68
C ILE A 26 -4.51 12.58 -8.50
N HIS A 27 -5.65 12.05 -8.92
CA HIS A 27 -5.71 10.86 -9.77
C HIS A 27 -6.21 11.26 -11.17
N ASP A 28 -5.50 10.79 -12.20
CA ASP A 28 -5.79 10.98 -13.62
C ASP A 28 -6.28 12.40 -14.00
N ASP A 29 -5.43 13.38 -13.68
CA ASP A 29 -5.48 14.80 -14.06
C ASP A 29 -6.75 15.60 -13.70
N ARG A 30 -7.79 15.03 -13.07
CA ARG A 30 -9.05 15.75 -12.76
C ARG A 30 -9.84 15.32 -11.53
N GLU A 31 -9.47 14.23 -10.84
CA GLU A 31 -10.17 13.78 -9.64
C GLU A 31 -9.27 13.95 -8.42
N ILE A 32 -9.73 14.74 -7.44
CA ILE A 32 -9.11 14.80 -6.11
C ILE A 32 -9.76 13.67 -5.31
N LEU A 33 -8.96 12.66 -5.00
CA LEU A 33 -9.37 11.57 -4.11
C LEU A 33 -8.76 11.80 -2.73
N ILE A 34 -9.59 11.62 -1.71
CA ILE A 34 -9.22 11.85 -0.32
C ILE A 34 -9.41 10.54 0.42
N GLY A 35 -8.32 10.03 0.99
CA GLY A 35 -8.35 8.80 1.76
C GLY A 35 -6.97 8.20 1.97
N VAL A 36 -6.97 7.00 2.52
CA VAL A 36 -5.83 6.11 2.67
C VAL A 36 -5.80 5.16 1.48
N TRP A 37 -4.68 5.15 0.78
CA TRP A 37 -4.46 4.24 -0.32
C TRP A 37 -4.00 2.88 0.18
N LEU A 38 -4.80 1.86 -0.14
CA LEU A 38 -4.58 0.47 0.23
C LEU A 38 -4.58 -0.41 -1.02
N SER A 39 -3.84 -1.51 -0.96
CA SER A 39 -3.76 -2.49 -2.06
C SER A 39 -3.91 -3.91 -1.53
N ASP A 40 -4.46 -4.82 -2.34
CA ASP A 40 -4.66 -6.23 -1.96
C ASP A 40 -3.38 -7.08 -2.01
N ARG A 41 -2.25 -6.45 -2.35
CA ARG A 41 -0.91 -7.04 -2.36
C ARG A 41 0.15 -6.02 -1.90
N CYS A 42 1.26 -6.50 -1.36
CA CYS A 42 2.36 -5.62 -0.99
C CYS A 42 3.12 -5.15 -2.24
N LEU A 43 3.07 -3.85 -2.54
CA LEU A 43 3.71 -3.24 -3.72
C LEU A 43 5.17 -2.86 -3.44
N ALA A 44 6.02 -3.88 -3.30
CA ALA A 44 7.41 -3.74 -2.89
C ALA A 44 8.40 -3.44 -4.04
N GLY A 45 8.15 -3.96 -5.24
CA GLY A 45 9.05 -3.78 -6.39
C GLY A 45 8.65 -2.59 -7.25
N GLU A 46 9.62 -1.96 -7.95
CA GLU A 46 9.35 -0.87 -8.91
C GLU A 46 8.34 -1.28 -10.01
N ASP A 47 8.37 -2.55 -10.42
CA ASP A 47 7.44 -3.13 -11.40
C ASP A 47 5.96 -3.09 -10.95
N ASP A 48 5.70 -3.03 -9.64
CA ASP A 48 4.34 -3.10 -9.10
C ASP A 48 3.66 -1.72 -9.01
N VAL A 49 4.44 -0.65 -9.05
CA VAL A 49 4.03 0.71 -8.63
C VAL A 49 4.40 1.80 -9.61
N GLY A 50 5.25 1.48 -10.60
CA GLY A 50 5.66 2.43 -11.61
C GLY A 50 6.39 3.64 -11.01
N PRO A 51 6.60 4.70 -11.80
CA PRO A 51 7.28 5.90 -11.34
C PRO A 51 6.44 6.63 -10.28
N ARG A 52 6.88 6.60 -9.02
CA ARG A 52 6.24 7.35 -7.92
C ARG A 52 6.70 8.80 -7.89
N LEU A 53 5.77 9.73 -7.67
CA LEU A 53 6.06 11.11 -7.30
C LEU A 53 6.15 11.20 -5.78
N GLY A 54 7.32 10.92 -5.19
CA GLY A 54 7.49 10.96 -3.73
C GLY A 54 8.79 10.29 -3.26
N PRO A 55 9.06 10.29 -1.94
CA PRO A 55 10.13 9.48 -1.39
C PRO A 55 9.92 8.00 -1.74
N ALA A 56 11.01 7.29 -2.04
CA ALA A 56 10.95 5.86 -2.27
C ALA A 56 10.48 5.19 -0.97
N PRO A 57 9.34 4.47 -0.97
CA PRO A 57 8.90 3.78 0.22
C PRO A 57 9.81 2.58 0.48
N ASP A 58 10.07 2.33 1.75
CA ASP A 58 10.94 1.26 2.25
C ASP A 58 10.16 0.24 3.11
N VAL A 59 8.93 0.56 3.51
CA VAL A 59 8.08 -0.30 4.33
C VAL A 59 6.63 -0.41 3.83
N ALA A 60 5.94 -1.46 4.24
CA ALA A 60 4.50 -1.61 4.14
C ALA A 60 3.88 -1.87 5.52
N LEU A 61 2.81 -1.15 5.83
CA LEU A 61 1.89 -1.53 6.89
C LEU A 61 0.83 -2.45 6.33
N TRP A 62 0.44 -3.49 7.06
CA TRP A 62 -0.66 -4.37 6.66
C TRP A 62 -1.77 -4.42 7.69
N LEU A 63 -3.01 -4.54 7.20
CA LEU A 63 -4.24 -4.60 7.98
C LEU A 63 -5.16 -5.69 7.45
N ASP A 64 -5.94 -6.32 8.32
CA ASP A 64 -7.01 -7.24 7.95
C ASP A 64 -8.37 -6.54 8.07
N ILE A 65 -8.95 -6.15 6.93
CA ILE A 65 -10.23 -5.42 6.85
C ILE A 65 -11.27 -6.28 6.12
N PRO A 66 -12.53 -6.41 6.59
CA PRO A 66 -13.57 -7.12 5.85
C PRO A 66 -13.77 -6.55 4.44
N ALA A 67 -13.95 -7.41 3.44
CA ALA A 67 -14.02 -6.99 2.04
C ALA A 67 -15.18 -6.02 1.79
N GLU A 68 -16.32 -6.28 2.41
CA GLU A 68 -17.53 -5.46 2.32
C GLU A 68 -17.35 -4.01 2.80
N GLN A 69 -16.32 -3.74 3.60
CA GLN A 69 -16.00 -2.39 4.10
C GLN A 69 -15.11 -1.61 3.15
N VAL A 70 -14.33 -2.29 2.30
CA VAL A 70 -13.37 -1.64 1.39
C VAL A 70 -13.82 -1.66 -0.07
N GLU A 71 -14.61 -2.65 -0.48
CA GLU A 71 -15.16 -2.77 -1.84
C GLU A 71 -15.90 -1.51 -2.34
N PRO A 72 -16.64 -0.74 -1.51
CA PRO A 72 -17.25 0.52 -1.96
C PRO A 72 -16.23 1.59 -2.40
N TYR A 73 -14.98 1.45 -1.98
CA TYR A 73 -13.88 2.40 -2.20
C TYR A 73 -12.86 1.89 -3.23
N GLU A 74 -13.17 0.79 -3.92
CA GLU A 74 -12.30 0.21 -4.93
C GLU A 74 -12.14 1.16 -6.13
N ARG A 75 -10.89 1.35 -6.54
CA ARG A 75 -10.54 2.06 -7.76
C ARG A 75 -10.21 1.02 -8.83
N ILE A 76 -11.11 0.90 -9.79
CA ILE A 76 -10.97 -0.07 -10.87
C ILE A 76 -10.07 0.52 -11.94
N ASP A 77 -8.84 0.00 -11.99
CA ASP A 77 -7.92 0.17 -13.11
C ASP A 77 -7.67 -1.20 -13.75
N ARG A 78 -8.06 -1.35 -15.02
CA ARG A 78 -7.95 -2.64 -15.74
C ARG A 78 -6.54 -2.93 -16.22
N GLU A 79 -5.64 -1.96 -16.16
CA GLU A 79 -4.24 -2.12 -16.55
C GLU A 79 -3.39 -2.62 -15.39
N LYS A 80 -3.87 -2.46 -14.15
CA LYS A 80 -3.20 -2.93 -12.93
C LYS A 80 -3.50 -4.41 -12.65
N PRO A 81 -2.49 -5.24 -12.32
CA PRO A 81 -2.69 -6.63 -11.95
C PRO A 81 -3.13 -6.82 -10.47
N TYR A 82 -3.63 -5.76 -9.83
CA TYR A 82 -4.00 -5.72 -8.42
C TYR A 82 -5.15 -4.77 -8.17
N ARG A 83 -5.77 -4.92 -7.00
CA ARG A 83 -6.85 -4.05 -6.55
C ARG A 83 -6.29 -2.95 -5.67
N GLU A 84 -6.75 -1.74 -5.89
CA GLU A 84 -6.43 -0.60 -5.05
C GLU A 84 -7.70 0.07 -4.55
N PHE A 85 -7.61 0.64 -3.36
CA PHE A 85 -8.74 1.23 -2.65
C PHE A 85 -8.32 2.58 -2.10
N CYS A 86 -9.19 3.57 -2.20
CA CYS A 86 -9.00 4.88 -1.57
C CYS A 86 -10.03 5.01 -0.45
N VAL A 87 -9.67 4.48 0.73
CA VAL A 87 -10.59 4.28 1.86
C VAL A 87 -10.46 5.45 2.83
N PRO A 88 -11.56 6.06 3.30
CA PRO A 88 -11.53 7.08 4.34
C PRO A 88 -10.76 6.63 5.59
N ALA A 89 -9.97 7.53 6.18
CA ALA A 89 -9.13 7.24 7.35
C ALA A 89 -9.94 6.85 8.58
N ASP A 90 -11.18 7.34 8.71
CA ASP A 90 -12.09 6.96 9.80
C ASP A 90 -12.49 5.48 9.72
N VAL A 91 -12.76 4.96 8.51
CA VAL A 91 -13.03 3.54 8.26
C VAL A 91 -11.79 2.69 8.52
N VAL A 92 -10.62 3.11 8.02
CA VAL A 92 -9.37 2.36 8.24
C VAL A 92 -8.99 2.35 9.72
N GLY A 93 -9.22 3.45 10.43
CA GLY A 93 -8.92 3.61 11.85
C GLY A 93 -9.75 2.73 12.79
N GLU A 94 -10.80 2.06 12.30
CA GLU A 94 -11.54 1.05 13.08
C GLU A 94 -10.78 -0.29 13.20
N TYR A 95 -9.70 -0.47 12.43
CA TYR A 95 -8.95 -1.72 12.34
C TYR A 95 -7.52 -1.57 12.88
N GLU A 96 -7.05 -2.64 13.54
CA GLU A 96 -5.69 -2.68 14.07
C GLU A 96 -4.66 -2.86 12.94
N ILE A 97 -3.53 -2.15 13.06
CA ILE A 97 -2.36 -2.41 12.23
C ILE A 97 -1.80 -3.78 12.62
N GLY A 98 -1.85 -4.72 11.69
CA GLY A 98 -1.39 -6.08 11.93
C GLY A 98 0.12 -6.20 11.95
N GLY A 99 0.84 -5.31 11.26
CA GLY A 99 2.29 -5.21 11.37
C GLY A 99 2.94 -4.32 10.30
N LEU A 100 4.26 -4.23 10.41
CA LEU A 100 5.15 -3.53 9.50
C LEU A 100 6.05 -4.54 8.79
N GLN A 101 6.28 -4.31 7.51
CA GLN A 101 7.07 -5.17 6.65
C GLN A 101 8.08 -4.36 5.84
N ASP A 102 9.36 -4.73 5.90
CA ASP A 102 10.41 -4.15 5.08
C ASP A 102 10.27 -4.60 3.61
N LEU A 103 10.25 -3.64 2.67
CA LEU A 103 10.02 -3.93 1.25
C LEU A 103 11.24 -4.59 0.59
N GLU A 104 12.45 -4.19 0.96
CA GLU A 104 13.68 -4.81 0.43
C GLU A 104 13.72 -6.30 0.78
N GLU A 105 13.40 -6.66 2.03
CA GLU A 105 13.36 -8.05 2.47
C GLU A 105 12.25 -8.82 1.75
N PHE A 106 11.06 -8.23 1.62
CA PHE A 106 9.94 -8.86 0.92
C PHE A 106 10.22 -9.09 -0.57
N GLU A 107 10.80 -8.11 -1.25
CA GLU A 107 11.14 -8.23 -2.66
C GLU A 107 12.20 -9.32 -2.87
N VAL A 108 13.23 -9.38 -2.01
CA VAL A 108 14.24 -10.44 -2.03
C VAL A 108 13.59 -11.81 -1.83
N GLU A 109 12.66 -11.95 -0.89
CA GLU A 109 11.92 -13.20 -0.67
C GLU A 109 11.03 -13.58 -1.86
N GLU A 110 10.31 -12.62 -2.44
CA GLU A 110 9.45 -12.86 -3.61
C GLU A 110 10.27 -13.22 -4.86
N ARG A 111 11.39 -12.53 -5.10
CA ARG A 111 12.34 -12.88 -6.18
C ARG A 111 12.91 -14.29 -5.99
N ARG A 112 13.28 -14.66 -4.75
CA ARG A 112 13.70 -16.04 -4.40
C ARG A 112 12.59 -17.05 -4.69
N ARG A 113 11.34 -16.77 -4.28
CA ARG A 113 10.18 -17.65 -4.53
C ARG A 113 9.91 -17.82 -6.02
N ARG A 114 10.08 -16.77 -6.81
CA ARG A 114 9.90 -16.77 -8.27
C ARG A 114 11.08 -17.41 -9.02
N GLY A 115 12.12 -17.83 -8.32
CA GLY A 115 13.32 -18.43 -8.92
C GLY A 115 14.14 -17.44 -9.76
N GLN A 116 13.98 -16.14 -9.53
CA GLN A 116 14.76 -15.10 -10.20
C GLN A 116 16.11 -14.98 -9.51
N ALA A 117 17.18 -14.85 -10.30
CA ALA A 117 18.53 -14.69 -9.76
C ALA A 117 18.60 -13.39 -8.95
N LEU A 118 18.97 -13.51 -7.67
CA LEU A 118 19.42 -12.35 -6.90
C LEU A 118 20.82 -12.03 -7.43
N GLU A 119 20.95 -11.02 -8.29
CA GLU A 119 22.27 -10.50 -8.62
C GLU A 119 22.88 -9.95 -7.33
N ALA A 120 24.01 -10.52 -6.92
CA ALA A 120 24.78 -10.05 -5.79
C ALA A 120 25.38 -8.67 -6.12
N PRO A 121 25.53 -7.77 -5.12
CA PRO A 121 26.08 -6.44 -5.32
C PRO A 121 27.51 -6.43 -5.88
#